data_AF-A0A3B8I7T6-F1
#
_entry.id   AF-A0A3B8I7T6-F1
#
_cell.length_a   1.000
_cell.length_b   1.000
_cell.length_c   1.000
_cell.angle_alpha   90.00
_cell.angle_beta   90.00
_cell.angle_gamma   90.00
#
_symmetry.space_group_name_H-M   'P 1'
#
loop_
_entity.id
_entity.type
_entity.pdbx_description
1 polymer ?
#
loop_
_entity_poly.entity_id
_entity_poly.type
_entity_poly.pdbx_seq_one_letter_code
_entity_poly.pdbx_strand_id
1 'polypeptide(L)'
;MEGPKTISKAPPQFDSQSWEALRTLGLEHIEALSKRIWTDYNTHDPGVTLLEVLCYAITDLGYRASFPIQDLLTTENTSVKDHFHSARQVLSCNPLTLADWRKLLIDIPGIKNAWLEATQMSFPKFYLNCPDSTLTYSALNKVGEKLDEVVPEGFYNCILEFDDPETVAGGTDAMGDLNSNTITYTFEVLLDPEATDLEQDQLPPLEGMKFELEVTFATWDLVNDKRPLRNYIRNISFDYSDEYKDYAIEVITKDSPLDFIVQVFNLSTLDRVIDQDLSDALRLHLQRHLGFAKHPDPLKEAENLDNNVLDRYRAKLALVRGLVQDAKIKLHRHRNLCEDFLRFSSLRVEEIGICADIDLKSDADPTLIQGEIYYRIEQFLSPRVYFHTLQEMYDDGYATEEIFLGPALRHGFIKDDELALADRRRV
;
A
#
# COMPACT_ATOMS: atom_id res chain seq x y z
N MET A 1 -34.99 -24.31 -31.58
CA MET A 1 -35.24 -25.76 -31.43
C MET A 1 -34.13 -26.47 -32.15
N GLU A 2 -33.23 -27.15 -31.43
CA GLU A 2 -32.29 -28.06 -32.06
C GLU A 2 -33.08 -29.19 -32.73
N GLY A 3 -32.69 -29.57 -33.96
CA GLY A 3 -33.34 -30.63 -34.72
C GLY A 3 -33.23 -32.01 -34.04
N PRO A 4 -33.86 -33.05 -34.62
CA PRO A 4 -33.79 -34.40 -34.07
C PRO A 4 -32.33 -34.87 -34.04
N LYS A 5 -31.87 -35.37 -32.88
CA LYS A 5 -30.54 -35.98 -32.72
C LYS A 5 -30.46 -37.25 -33.57
N THR A 6 -29.63 -37.25 -34.61
CA THR A 6 -29.36 -38.40 -35.47
C THR A 6 -28.01 -39.02 -35.15
N ILE A 7 -27.89 -40.35 -35.18
CA ILE A 7 -26.60 -41.03 -35.04
C ILE A 7 -25.77 -40.76 -36.30
N SER A 8 -24.54 -40.27 -36.12
CA SER A 8 -23.62 -40.04 -37.24
C SER A 8 -23.30 -41.36 -37.94
N LYS A 9 -23.24 -41.34 -39.28
CA LYS A 9 -22.77 -42.46 -40.11
C LYS A 9 -21.28 -42.37 -40.44
N ALA A 10 -20.59 -41.32 -39.95
CA ALA A 10 -19.16 -41.18 -40.15
C ALA A 10 -18.41 -42.33 -39.43
N PRO A 11 -17.31 -42.84 -40.02
CA PRO A 11 -16.47 -43.81 -39.32
C PRO A 11 -15.89 -43.20 -38.04
N PRO A 12 -15.58 -44.03 -37.03
CA PRO A 12 -14.95 -43.55 -35.81
C PRO A 12 -13.57 -42.93 -36.10
N GLN A 13 -13.14 -42.01 -35.25
CA GLN A 13 -11.89 -41.27 -35.43
C GLN A 13 -10.65 -42.17 -35.28
N PHE A 14 -10.73 -43.20 -34.45
CA PHE A 14 -9.63 -44.10 -34.14
C PHE A 14 -9.98 -45.55 -34.44
N ASP A 15 -9.03 -46.32 -34.96
CA ASP A 15 -9.22 -47.75 -35.25
C ASP A 15 -9.55 -48.57 -34.00
N SER A 16 -9.09 -48.13 -32.82
CA SER A 16 -9.44 -48.72 -31.53
C SER A 16 -10.92 -48.61 -31.18
N GLN A 17 -11.70 -47.85 -31.94
CA GLN A 17 -13.15 -47.71 -31.81
C GLN A 17 -13.90 -48.39 -32.98
N SER A 18 -13.17 -48.97 -33.94
CA SER A 18 -13.74 -49.73 -35.03
C SER A 18 -13.63 -51.22 -34.72
N TRP A 19 -14.76 -51.82 -34.34
CA TRP A 19 -14.83 -53.25 -34.10
C TRP A 19 -14.37 -54.06 -35.33
N GLU A 20 -14.74 -53.61 -36.54
CA GLU A 20 -14.35 -54.28 -37.80
C GLU A 20 -12.85 -54.22 -38.04
N ALA A 21 -12.22 -53.07 -37.76
CA ALA A 21 -10.77 -52.92 -37.89
C ALA A 21 -10.04 -53.81 -36.87
N LEU A 22 -10.48 -53.81 -35.61
CA LEU A 22 -9.91 -54.63 -34.56
C LEU A 22 -10.05 -56.12 -34.85
N ARG A 23 -11.20 -56.55 -35.37
CA ARG A 23 -11.44 -57.95 -35.75
C ARG A 23 -10.54 -58.38 -36.90
N THR A 24 -10.38 -57.53 -37.91
CA THR A 24 -9.50 -57.78 -39.06
C THR A 24 -8.06 -57.96 -38.57
N LEU A 25 -7.56 -57.01 -37.77
CA LEU A 25 -6.23 -57.07 -37.18
C LEU A 25 -6.04 -58.31 -36.28
N GLY A 26 -7.06 -58.65 -35.49
CA GLY A 26 -7.04 -59.83 -34.63
C GLY A 26 -6.91 -61.14 -35.41
N LEU A 27 -7.65 -61.28 -36.52
CA LEU A 27 -7.55 -62.44 -37.40
C LEU A 27 -6.19 -62.52 -38.10
N GLU A 28 -5.66 -61.40 -38.56
CA GLU A 28 -4.30 -61.34 -39.12
C GLU A 28 -3.25 -61.84 -38.12
N HIS A 29 -3.36 -61.45 -36.85
CA HIS A 29 -2.49 -61.95 -35.79
C HIS A 29 -2.64 -63.47 -35.56
N ILE A 30 -3.87 -63.98 -35.50
CA ILE A 30 -4.13 -65.41 -35.31
C ILE A 30 -3.59 -66.23 -36.49
N GLU A 31 -3.82 -65.78 -37.72
CA GLU A 31 -3.31 -66.44 -38.92
C GLU A 31 -1.77 -66.47 -38.93
N ALA A 32 -1.13 -65.33 -38.64
CA ALA A 32 0.32 -65.22 -38.58
C ALA A 32 0.95 -66.18 -37.56
N LEU A 33 0.30 -66.34 -36.39
CA LEU A 33 0.82 -67.15 -35.29
C LEU A 33 0.49 -68.64 -35.41
N SER A 34 -0.66 -69.00 -35.98
CA SER A 34 -1.25 -70.34 -35.78
C SER A 34 -1.85 -71.02 -37.00
N LYS A 35 -1.70 -70.47 -38.22
CA LYS A 35 -2.27 -71.04 -39.46
C LYS A 35 -1.95 -72.51 -39.77
N ARG A 36 -0.94 -73.10 -39.13
CA ARG A 36 -0.60 -74.53 -39.28
C ARG A 36 -1.46 -75.46 -38.40
N ILE A 37 -2.05 -74.93 -37.33
CA ILE A 37 -2.77 -75.68 -36.29
C ILE A 37 -4.25 -75.28 -36.28
N TRP A 38 -4.55 -73.99 -36.38
CA TRP A 38 -5.91 -73.46 -36.39
C TRP A 38 -6.19 -72.82 -37.75
N THR A 39 -7.08 -73.45 -38.52
CA THR A 39 -7.35 -73.12 -39.93
C THR A 39 -8.79 -72.67 -40.20
N ASP A 40 -9.69 -72.78 -39.21
CA ASP A 40 -11.08 -72.36 -39.32
C ASP A 40 -11.28 -70.99 -38.64
N TYR A 41 -11.56 -69.96 -39.43
CA TYR A 41 -11.75 -68.58 -38.97
C TYR A 41 -13.22 -68.11 -39.10
N ASN A 42 -14.16 -69.04 -39.20
CA ASN A 42 -15.58 -68.73 -39.33
C ASN A 42 -16.23 -68.39 -37.99
N THR A 43 -17.39 -67.73 -38.04
CA THR A 43 -18.13 -67.24 -36.86
C THR A 43 -18.69 -68.33 -35.94
N HIS A 44 -18.69 -69.59 -36.37
CA HIS A 44 -19.12 -70.72 -35.53
C HIS A 44 -17.97 -71.29 -34.68
N ASP A 45 -16.72 -70.92 -34.96
CA ASP A 45 -15.56 -71.32 -34.18
C ASP A 45 -15.56 -70.55 -32.83
N PRO A 46 -15.52 -71.25 -31.69
CA PRO A 46 -15.60 -70.60 -30.38
C PRO A 46 -14.42 -69.67 -30.09
N GLY A 47 -13.23 -69.93 -30.62
CA GLY A 47 -12.07 -69.04 -30.50
C GLY A 47 -12.23 -67.76 -31.30
N VAL A 48 -12.85 -67.81 -32.49
CA VAL A 48 -13.21 -66.61 -33.27
C VAL A 48 -14.27 -65.79 -32.55
N THR A 49 -15.28 -66.44 -31.95
CA THR A 49 -16.27 -65.71 -31.12
C THR A 49 -15.63 -65.03 -29.91
N LEU A 50 -14.61 -65.63 -29.30
CA LEU A 50 -13.87 -65.01 -28.20
C LEU A 50 -13.06 -63.79 -28.67
N LEU A 51 -12.45 -63.85 -29.86
CA LEU A 51 -11.79 -62.70 -30.47
C LEU A 51 -12.78 -61.56 -30.71
N GLU A 52 -13.98 -61.85 -31.20
CA GLU A 52 -15.01 -60.83 -31.45
C GLU A 52 -15.46 -60.12 -30.17
N VAL A 53 -15.57 -60.86 -29.05
CA VAL A 53 -15.83 -60.28 -27.72
C VAL A 53 -14.67 -59.42 -27.25
N LEU A 54 -13.42 -59.84 -27.45
CA LEU A 54 -12.24 -59.03 -27.14
C LEU A 54 -12.23 -57.73 -27.97
N CYS A 55 -12.54 -57.80 -29.26
CA CYS A 55 -12.63 -56.62 -30.13
C CYS A 55 -13.69 -55.64 -29.64
N TYR A 56 -14.84 -56.14 -29.15
CA TYR A 56 -15.87 -55.29 -28.53
C TYR A 56 -15.37 -54.63 -27.24
N ALA A 57 -14.71 -55.38 -26.36
CA ALA A 57 -14.14 -54.82 -25.13
C ALA A 57 -13.09 -53.74 -25.41
N ILE A 58 -12.24 -53.94 -26.41
CA ILE A 58 -11.26 -52.93 -26.86
C ILE A 58 -11.96 -51.73 -27.49
N THR A 59 -13.03 -51.94 -28.27
CA THR A 59 -13.86 -50.86 -28.83
C THR A 59 -14.42 -49.97 -27.74
N ASP A 60 -15.01 -50.57 -26.70
CA ASP A 60 -15.56 -49.85 -25.54
C ASP A 60 -14.48 -49.13 -24.71
N LEU A 61 -13.28 -49.72 -24.60
CA LEU A 61 -12.13 -49.05 -23.98
C LEU A 61 -11.63 -47.86 -24.81
N GLY A 62 -11.48 -48.03 -26.12
CA GLY A 62 -11.07 -46.97 -27.05
C GLY A 62 -12.07 -45.82 -27.08
N TYR A 63 -13.36 -46.11 -26.93
CA TYR A 63 -14.41 -45.10 -26.77
C TYR A 63 -14.21 -44.30 -25.47
N ARG A 64 -14.11 -44.98 -24.32
CA ARG A 64 -13.94 -44.32 -23.02
C ARG A 64 -12.64 -43.52 -22.91
N ALA A 65 -11.55 -44.01 -23.50
CA ALA A 65 -10.26 -43.34 -23.51
C ALA A 65 -10.20 -42.10 -24.42
N SER A 66 -11.21 -41.90 -25.28
CA SER A 66 -11.25 -40.78 -26.23
C SER A 66 -12.05 -39.57 -25.75
N PHE A 67 -12.59 -39.60 -24.54
CA PHE A 67 -13.28 -38.46 -23.97
C PHE A 67 -12.34 -37.27 -23.80
N PRO A 68 -12.87 -36.02 -23.83
CA PRO A 68 -12.07 -34.84 -23.57
C PRO A 68 -11.22 -35.01 -22.31
N ILE A 69 -9.95 -34.58 -22.37
CA ILE A 69 -9.02 -34.77 -21.25
C ILE A 69 -9.54 -34.15 -19.95
N GLN A 70 -10.33 -33.08 -20.03
CA GLN A 70 -10.99 -32.46 -18.89
C GLN A 70 -11.90 -33.47 -18.18
N ASP A 71 -12.71 -34.20 -18.94
CA ASP A 71 -13.66 -35.19 -18.43
C ASP A 71 -12.94 -36.41 -17.86
N LEU A 72 -11.84 -36.82 -18.50
CA LEU A 72 -11.00 -37.94 -18.04
C LEU A 72 -10.27 -37.64 -16.73
N LEU A 73 -9.88 -36.39 -16.51
CA LEU A 73 -9.15 -35.97 -15.31
C LEU A 73 -10.09 -35.56 -14.17
N THR A 74 -11.38 -35.33 -14.42
CA THR A 74 -12.34 -34.96 -13.38
C THR A 74 -12.99 -36.20 -12.75
N THR A 75 -13.25 -36.14 -11.44
CA THR A 75 -14.11 -37.08 -10.73
C THR A 75 -15.27 -36.34 -10.07
N GLU A 76 -16.22 -37.04 -9.44
CA GLU A 76 -17.32 -36.40 -8.70
C GLU A 76 -16.83 -35.40 -7.63
N ASN A 77 -15.62 -35.59 -7.11
CA ASN A 77 -15.03 -34.76 -6.06
C ASN A 77 -13.78 -33.97 -6.51
N THR A 78 -13.31 -34.13 -7.75
CA THR A 78 -12.09 -33.46 -8.24
C THR A 78 -12.33 -32.76 -9.57
N SER A 79 -11.82 -31.55 -9.67
CA SER A 79 -11.81 -30.73 -10.88
C SER A 79 -10.45 -30.79 -11.56
N VAL A 80 -10.39 -30.41 -12.85
CA VAL A 80 -9.12 -30.26 -13.58
C VAL A 80 -8.12 -29.36 -12.83
N LYS A 81 -8.61 -28.34 -12.10
CA LYS A 81 -7.77 -27.41 -11.33
C LYS A 81 -7.03 -28.06 -10.17
N ASP A 82 -7.51 -29.20 -9.68
CA ASP A 82 -6.88 -29.93 -8.58
C ASP A 82 -5.66 -30.73 -9.06
N HIS A 83 -5.52 -30.93 -10.38
CA HIS A 83 -4.44 -31.70 -11.00
C HIS A 83 -3.27 -30.84 -11.51
N PHE A 84 -3.47 -29.53 -11.67
CA PHE A 84 -2.48 -28.64 -12.26
C PHE A 84 -2.28 -27.38 -11.42
N HIS A 85 -1.03 -26.96 -11.29
CA HIS A 85 -0.72 -25.66 -10.72
C HIS A 85 -1.19 -24.54 -11.66
N SER A 86 -1.66 -23.44 -11.08
CA SER A 86 -2.02 -22.24 -11.85
C SER A 86 -0.77 -21.49 -12.32
N ALA A 87 -0.91 -20.67 -13.37
CA ALA A 87 0.15 -19.79 -13.85
C ALA A 87 0.74 -18.93 -12.71
N ARG A 88 -0.11 -18.39 -11.84
CA ARG A 88 0.29 -17.63 -10.65
C ARG A 88 1.18 -18.43 -9.68
N GLN A 89 1.04 -19.74 -9.60
CA GLN A 89 1.84 -20.57 -8.70
C GLN A 89 3.21 -20.94 -9.30
N VAL A 90 3.29 -21.05 -10.62
CA VAL A 90 4.49 -21.58 -11.30
C VAL A 90 5.36 -20.48 -11.90
N LEU A 91 4.75 -19.39 -12.40
CA LEU A 91 5.45 -18.35 -13.14
C LEU A 91 5.92 -17.19 -12.26
N SER A 92 5.22 -16.90 -11.16
CA SER A 92 5.64 -15.84 -10.23
C SER A 92 6.98 -16.19 -9.58
N CYS A 93 7.87 -15.21 -9.47
CA CYS A 93 9.17 -15.36 -8.83
C CYS A 93 9.30 -14.48 -7.58
N ASN A 94 10.36 -14.69 -6.80
CA ASN A 94 10.67 -13.81 -5.68
C ASN A 94 11.13 -12.43 -6.19
N PRO A 95 10.89 -11.35 -5.43
CA PRO A 95 11.35 -10.02 -5.82
C PRO A 95 12.88 -9.98 -5.91
N LEU A 96 13.40 -9.46 -7.02
CA LEU A 96 14.84 -9.34 -7.21
C LEU A 96 15.24 -7.92 -7.57
N THR A 97 14.42 -7.23 -8.36
CA THR A 97 14.69 -5.87 -8.80
C THR A 97 14.13 -4.84 -7.82
N LEU A 98 14.63 -3.60 -7.88
CA LEU A 98 14.04 -2.49 -7.11
C LEU A 98 12.56 -2.26 -7.46
N ALA A 99 12.17 -2.52 -8.71
CA ALA A 99 10.77 -2.46 -9.14
C ALA A 99 9.92 -3.54 -8.46
N ASP A 100 10.41 -4.77 -8.35
CA ASP A 100 9.70 -5.85 -7.64
C ASP A 100 9.49 -5.53 -6.16
N TRP A 101 10.54 -5.03 -5.51
CA TRP A 101 10.47 -4.61 -4.11
C TRP A 101 9.46 -3.47 -3.91
N ARG A 102 9.46 -2.51 -4.83
CA ARG A 102 8.51 -1.41 -4.85
C ARG A 102 7.07 -1.90 -5.04
N LYS A 103 6.81 -2.79 -6.01
CA LYS A 103 5.50 -3.42 -6.22
C LYS A 103 5.01 -4.16 -4.97
N LEU A 104 5.89 -4.88 -4.28
CA LEU A 104 5.53 -5.58 -3.03
C LEU A 104 5.13 -4.65 -1.89
N LEU A 105 5.74 -3.48 -1.81
CA LEU A 105 5.39 -2.46 -0.81
C LEU A 105 4.08 -1.76 -1.15
N ILE A 106 3.86 -1.42 -2.42
CA ILE A 106 2.60 -0.81 -2.89
C ILE A 106 1.41 -1.78 -2.75
N ASP A 107 1.65 -3.10 -2.82
CA ASP A 107 0.63 -4.13 -2.54
C ASP A 107 0.20 -4.18 -1.06
N ILE A 108 0.77 -3.36 -0.17
CA ILE A 108 0.32 -3.19 1.22
C ILE A 108 -0.73 -2.08 1.26
N PRO A 109 -1.98 -2.35 1.66
CA PRO A 109 -3.01 -1.32 1.78
C PRO A 109 -2.56 -0.18 2.70
N GLY A 110 -2.66 1.06 2.21
CA GLY A 110 -2.23 2.27 2.91
C GLY A 110 -0.82 2.74 2.56
N ILE A 111 -0.07 2.00 1.74
CA ILE A 111 1.18 2.47 1.13
C ILE A 111 0.88 2.86 -0.33
N LYS A 112 0.81 4.16 -0.57
CA LYS A 112 0.60 4.74 -1.90
C LYS A 112 1.76 4.45 -2.84
N ASN A 113 3.00 4.63 -2.33
CA ASN A 113 4.22 4.46 -3.09
C ASN A 113 5.40 4.12 -2.19
N ALA A 114 6.46 3.59 -2.78
CA ALA A 114 7.69 3.30 -2.05
C ALA A 114 8.92 3.33 -2.96
N TRP A 115 10.08 3.59 -2.37
CA TRP A 115 11.37 3.53 -3.06
C TRP A 115 12.39 2.82 -2.21
N LEU A 116 13.24 2.05 -2.87
CA LEU A 116 14.41 1.42 -2.27
C LEU A 116 15.67 2.00 -2.89
N GLU A 117 16.59 2.43 -2.04
CA GLU A 117 17.86 3.01 -2.45
C GLU A 117 19.02 2.31 -1.79
N ALA A 118 19.96 1.85 -2.60
CA ALA A 118 21.22 1.34 -2.10
C ALA A 118 21.91 2.42 -1.24
N THR A 119 22.41 2.04 -0.08
CA THR A 119 23.00 2.96 0.89
C THR A 119 24.47 2.66 1.10
N GLN A 120 25.26 3.73 1.28
CA GLN A 120 26.68 3.66 1.64
C GLN A 120 26.87 3.63 3.16
N MET A 121 25.90 3.03 3.86
CA MET A 121 25.92 2.83 5.31
C MET A 121 25.66 1.36 5.59
N SER A 122 26.26 0.84 6.66
CA SER A 122 25.98 -0.51 7.14
C SER A 122 25.62 -0.47 8.62
N PHE A 123 24.76 -1.38 9.04
CA PHE A 123 24.53 -1.63 10.45
C PHE A 123 24.52 -3.14 10.74
N PRO A 124 25.41 -3.64 11.63
CA PRO A 124 26.49 -2.92 12.30
C PRO A 124 27.55 -2.36 11.33
N LYS A 125 28.40 -1.46 11.83
CA LYS A 125 29.58 -0.99 11.08
C LYS A 125 30.64 -2.08 11.03
N PHE A 126 31.28 -2.27 9.89
CA PHE A 126 32.38 -3.21 9.72
C PHE A 126 33.70 -2.47 9.59
N TYR A 127 34.77 -3.03 10.14
CA TYR A 127 36.10 -2.47 10.06
C TYR A 127 37.11 -3.55 9.67
N LEU A 128 38.10 -3.18 8.86
CA LEU A 128 39.15 -4.08 8.43
C LEU A 128 40.35 -4.03 9.39
N ASN A 129 40.66 -5.16 10.01
CA ASN A 129 41.90 -5.33 10.78
C ASN A 129 42.95 -5.99 9.89
N CYS A 130 43.68 -5.17 9.12
CA CYS A 130 44.72 -5.66 8.19
C CYS A 130 45.80 -6.52 8.87
N PRO A 131 46.37 -6.14 10.04
CA PRO A 131 47.36 -6.97 10.73
C PRO A 131 46.89 -8.40 11.02
N ASP A 132 45.63 -8.55 11.44
CA ASP A 132 45.06 -9.86 11.76
C ASP A 132 44.30 -10.51 10.58
N SER A 133 44.21 -9.84 9.43
CA SER A 133 43.42 -10.27 8.25
C SER A 133 41.97 -10.63 8.58
N THR A 134 41.32 -9.86 9.47
CA THR A 134 39.96 -10.11 9.95
C THR A 134 39.05 -8.90 9.79
N LEU A 135 37.74 -9.14 9.67
CA LEU A 135 36.70 -8.12 9.83
C LEU A 135 36.26 -8.07 11.30
N THR A 136 36.02 -6.86 11.81
CA THR A 136 35.54 -6.62 13.18
C THR A 136 34.45 -5.55 13.22
N TYR A 137 33.66 -5.53 14.29
CA TYR A 137 32.66 -4.49 14.55
C TYR A 137 33.19 -3.33 15.39
N SER A 138 34.44 -3.43 15.87
CA SER A 138 35.11 -2.40 16.66
C SER A 138 35.92 -1.46 15.78
N ALA A 139 35.76 -0.15 15.97
CA ALA A 139 36.58 0.85 15.30
C ALA A 139 38.05 0.86 15.75
N LEU A 140 38.37 0.13 16.82
CA LEU A 140 39.73 0.01 17.38
C LEU A 140 40.17 -1.45 17.42
N ASN A 141 41.45 -1.71 17.14
CA ASN A 141 42.06 -3.02 17.36
C ASN A 141 42.43 -3.24 18.84
N LYS A 142 42.98 -4.42 19.17
CA LYS A 142 43.37 -4.78 20.54
C LYS A 142 44.44 -3.87 21.15
N VAL A 143 45.18 -3.14 20.33
CA VAL A 143 46.27 -2.22 20.72
C VAL A 143 45.79 -0.76 20.76
N GLY A 144 44.51 -0.51 20.43
CA GLY A 144 43.89 0.83 20.45
C GLY A 144 44.10 1.64 19.17
N GLU A 145 44.61 1.04 18.09
CA GLU A 145 44.73 1.71 16.80
C GLU A 145 43.39 1.76 16.07
N LYS A 146 43.12 2.88 15.39
CA LYS A 146 41.91 3.08 14.61
C LYS A 146 41.95 2.25 13.33
N LEU A 147 40.86 1.53 13.07
CA LEU A 147 40.66 0.72 11.87
C LEU A 147 39.83 1.47 10.82
N ASP A 148 40.04 1.11 9.56
CA ASP A 148 39.27 1.65 8.44
C ASP A 148 37.90 0.97 8.36
N GLU A 149 36.85 1.80 8.21
CA GLU A 149 35.47 1.34 8.04
C GLU A 149 35.28 0.77 6.63
N VAL A 150 34.63 -0.40 6.53
CA VAL A 150 34.23 -1.04 5.29
C VAL A 150 32.71 -1.08 5.26
N VAL A 151 32.13 -0.63 4.15
CA VAL A 151 30.68 -0.67 3.93
C VAL A 151 30.39 -1.74 2.88
N PRO A 152 29.76 -2.87 3.25
CA PRO A 152 29.32 -3.86 2.28
C PRO A 152 28.21 -3.30 1.38
N GLU A 153 28.14 -3.77 0.15
CA GLU A 153 26.97 -3.57 -0.70
C GLU A 153 25.80 -4.45 -0.23
N GLY A 154 24.60 -4.17 -0.75
CA GLY A 154 23.38 -4.91 -0.43
C GLY A 154 22.54 -4.33 0.70
N PHE A 155 22.92 -3.17 1.26
CA PHE A 155 22.06 -2.44 2.19
C PHE A 155 21.17 -1.44 1.46
N TYR A 156 19.90 -1.36 1.85
CA TYR A 156 18.92 -0.46 1.25
C TYR A 156 18.23 0.40 2.31
N ASN A 157 17.98 1.66 1.96
CA ASN A 157 17.03 2.52 2.66
C ASN A 157 15.68 2.48 1.93
N CYS A 158 14.61 2.39 2.70
CA CYS A 158 13.24 2.37 2.23
C CYS A 158 12.59 3.72 2.51
N ILE A 159 12.04 4.36 1.48
CA ILE A 159 11.25 5.57 1.59
C ILE A 159 9.81 5.20 1.30
N LEU A 160 8.90 5.65 2.17
CA LEU A 160 7.48 5.33 2.06
C LEU A 160 6.67 6.60 1.86
N GLU A 161 5.72 6.51 0.94
CA GLU A 161 4.60 7.44 0.76
C GLU A 161 3.31 6.69 1.12
N PHE A 162 2.52 7.28 2.00
CA PHE A 162 1.27 6.70 2.50
C PHE A 162 0.08 7.26 1.76
N ASP A 163 -1.00 6.47 1.71
CA ASP A 163 -2.28 6.94 1.21
C ASP A 163 -2.94 7.93 2.18
N ASP A 164 -4.01 8.58 1.73
CA ASP A 164 -4.84 9.43 2.57
C ASP A 164 -5.43 8.64 3.73
N PRO A 165 -5.46 9.20 4.96
CA PRO A 165 -5.86 8.46 6.16
C PRO A 165 -7.26 7.85 6.06
N GLU A 166 -8.19 8.50 5.35
CA GLU A 166 -9.56 8.01 5.16
C GLU A 166 -9.64 6.70 4.38
N THR A 167 -8.66 6.44 3.51
CA THR A 167 -8.59 5.20 2.73
C THR A 167 -7.89 4.06 3.47
N VAL A 168 -7.23 4.37 4.60
CA VAL A 168 -6.48 3.40 5.40
C VAL A 168 -7.35 2.90 6.56
N ALA A 169 -7.37 1.59 6.77
CA ALA A 169 -8.09 1.00 7.89
C ALA A 169 -7.60 1.57 9.23
N GLY A 170 -8.50 2.21 9.98
CA GLY A 170 -8.20 2.85 11.26
C GLY A 170 -7.68 4.30 11.15
N GLY A 171 -7.58 4.86 9.96
CA GLY A 171 -7.31 6.28 9.75
C GLY A 171 -8.57 7.13 9.79
N THR A 172 -8.38 8.42 10.08
CA THR A 172 -9.44 9.43 10.12
C THR A 172 -8.91 10.75 9.57
N ASP A 173 -9.78 11.57 8.97
CA ASP A 173 -9.44 12.91 8.46
C ASP A 173 -8.77 13.81 9.52
N ALA A 174 -9.14 13.63 10.80
CA ALA A 174 -8.55 14.35 11.91
C ALA A 174 -7.02 14.16 12.07
N MET A 175 -6.43 13.14 11.44
CA MET A 175 -4.98 12.90 11.42
C MET A 175 -4.23 13.78 10.40
N GLY A 176 -4.96 14.38 9.45
CA GLY A 176 -4.38 15.05 8.27
C GLY A 176 -3.58 14.12 7.37
N ASP A 177 -2.90 14.67 6.37
CA ASP A 177 -2.05 13.92 5.46
C ASP A 177 -0.96 13.14 6.23
N LEU A 178 -0.92 11.81 6.06
CA LEU A 178 0.03 10.91 6.72
C LEU A 178 1.50 11.17 6.34
N ASN A 179 1.74 11.83 5.22
CA ASN A 179 3.07 12.20 4.72
C ASN A 179 3.53 13.56 5.27
N SER A 180 2.59 14.43 5.64
CA SER A 180 2.88 15.72 6.27
C SER A 180 3.26 15.57 7.74
N ASN A 181 4.12 16.46 8.23
CA ASN A 181 4.46 16.55 9.65
C ASN A 181 3.61 17.58 10.39
N THR A 182 2.65 18.18 9.70
CA THR A 182 1.75 19.18 10.24
C THR A 182 0.42 18.53 10.67
N ILE A 183 -0.14 19.01 11.78
CA ILE A 183 -1.53 18.80 12.18
C ILE A 183 -2.24 20.15 12.15
N THR A 184 -3.29 20.24 11.36
CA THR A 184 -4.21 21.38 11.35
C THR A 184 -5.39 21.07 12.27
N TYR A 185 -5.78 22.07 13.07
CA TYR A 185 -6.78 21.92 14.11
C TYR A 185 -7.59 23.21 14.24
N THR A 186 -8.86 23.16 13.89
CA THR A 186 -9.78 24.30 14.07
C THR A 186 -10.58 24.14 15.34
N PHE A 187 -10.69 25.21 16.13
CA PHE A 187 -11.57 25.27 17.30
C PHE A 187 -12.27 26.62 17.40
N GLU A 188 -13.36 26.63 18.16
CA GLU A 188 -14.12 27.82 18.49
C GLU A 188 -13.92 28.12 19.97
N VAL A 189 -13.64 29.38 20.30
CA VAL A 189 -13.51 29.79 21.70
C VAL A 189 -14.89 29.81 22.34
N LEU A 190 -15.07 28.89 23.29
CA LEU A 190 -16.26 28.79 24.13
C LEU A 190 -15.88 29.17 25.57
N LEU A 191 -16.45 30.26 26.06
CA LEU A 191 -16.30 30.77 27.42
C LEU A 191 -17.60 30.48 28.17
N ASP A 192 -17.50 29.63 29.19
CA ASP A 192 -18.63 29.38 30.09
C ASP A 192 -18.81 30.61 31.02
N PRO A 193 -19.96 31.31 30.95
CA PRO A 193 -20.24 32.46 31.81
C PRO A 193 -20.23 32.06 33.30
N GLU A 194 -20.62 30.83 33.63
CA GLU A 194 -20.62 30.29 35.00
C GLU A 194 -19.23 29.84 35.47
N ALA A 195 -18.25 29.72 34.57
CA ALA A 195 -16.87 29.35 34.92
C ALA A 195 -15.92 30.56 35.02
N THR A 196 -16.33 31.73 34.53
CA THR A 196 -15.47 32.91 34.42
C THR A 196 -15.78 34.00 35.45
N ASP A 197 -16.81 33.82 36.32
CA ASP A 197 -17.34 34.85 37.22
C ASP A 197 -17.74 36.17 36.49
N LEU A 198 -17.85 36.14 35.16
CA LEU A 198 -18.19 37.27 34.30
C LEU A 198 -19.70 37.26 34.00
N GLU A 199 -20.32 38.44 34.06
CA GLU A 199 -21.68 38.61 33.56
C GLU A 199 -21.71 38.42 32.02
N GLN A 200 -22.87 38.02 31.47
CA GLN A 200 -23.01 37.71 30.04
C GLN A 200 -22.67 38.92 29.14
N ASP A 201 -22.87 40.14 29.64
CA ASP A 201 -22.53 41.40 28.96
C ASP A 201 -21.05 41.79 29.10
N GLN A 202 -20.29 41.05 29.91
CA GLN A 202 -18.85 41.19 30.16
C GLN A 202 -18.04 40.05 29.56
N LEU A 203 -18.70 39.08 28.89
CA LEU A 203 -18.01 38.04 28.13
C LEU A 203 -17.09 38.70 27.10
N PRO A 204 -15.82 38.27 27.03
CA PRO A 204 -14.91 38.82 26.05
C PRO A 204 -15.44 38.63 24.62
N PRO A 205 -15.11 39.54 23.70
CA PRO A 205 -15.52 39.41 22.30
C PRO A 205 -14.81 38.26 21.57
N LEU A 206 -14.04 37.42 22.27
CA LEU A 206 -13.50 36.20 21.69
C LEU A 206 -14.55 35.07 21.63
N GLU A 207 -15.68 35.19 22.32
CA GLU A 207 -16.73 34.15 22.25
C GLU A 207 -17.15 33.91 20.79
N GLY A 208 -17.08 32.65 20.37
CA GLY A 208 -17.39 32.25 19.00
C GLY A 208 -16.28 32.50 17.97
N MET A 209 -15.12 33.05 18.37
CA MET A 209 -13.98 33.18 17.46
C MET A 209 -13.49 31.80 17.03
N LYS A 210 -13.33 31.63 15.72
CA LYS A 210 -12.73 30.45 15.12
C LYS A 210 -11.23 30.67 14.93
N PHE A 211 -10.46 29.75 15.50
CA PHE A 211 -9.02 29.70 15.34
C PHE A 211 -8.64 28.49 14.51
N GLU A 212 -7.68 28.68 13.62
CA GLU A 212 -6.99 27.63 12.90
C GLU A 212 -5.58 27.50 13.46
N LEU A 213 -5.30 26.35 14.07
CA LEU A 213 -4.03 26.03 14.65
C LEU A 213 -3.29 25.06 13.73
N GLU A 214 -2.06 25.41 13.37
CA GLU A 214 -1.16 24.56 12.60
C GLU A 214 0.07 24.20 13.44
N VAL A 215 0.27 22.90 13.71
CA VAL A 215 1.40 22.43 14.52
C VAL A 215 2.28 21.51 13.69
N THR A 216 3.51 21.95 13.44
CA THR A 216 4.51 21.17 12.72
C THR A 216 5.37 20.37 13.70
N PHE A 217 5.46 19.07 13.49
CA PHE A 217 6.29 18.14 14.26
C PHE A 217 7.58 17.75 13.51
N ALA A 218 8.51 17.11 14.21
CA ALA A 218 9.57 16.36 13.57
C ALA A 218 9.00 15.17 12.80
N THR A 219 9.67 14.73 11.72
CA THR A 219 9.24 13.57 10.95
C THR A 219 9.10 12.32 11.81
N TRP A 220 8.14 11.47 11.47
CA TRP A 220 7.81 10.28 12.26
C TRP A 220 9.01 9.35 12.46
N ASP A 221 9.96 9.31 11.50
CA ASP A 221 11.17 8.48 11.57
C ASP A 221 12.24 9.02 12.54
N LEU A 222 12.05 10.24 13.07
CA LEU A 222 12.87 10.85 14.12
C LEU A 222 12.21 10.80 15.50
N VAL A 223 10.93 10.39 15.60
CA VAL A 223 10.18 10.36 16.86
C VAL A 223 10.54 9.10 17.66
N ASN A 224 11.16 9.31 18.83
CA ASN A 224 11.50 8.27 19.80
C ASN A 224 10.52 8.27 20.97
N ASP A 225 9.91 7.11 21.24
CA ASP A 225 8.89 6.89 22.27
C ASP A 225 9.35 7.12 23.71
N LYS A 226 10.67 7.17 23.94
CA LYS A 226 11.24 7.47 25.25
C LYS A 226 11.13 8.94 25.63
N ARG A 227 10.68 9.83 24.73
CA ARG A 227 10.53 11.27 24.99
C ARG A 227 9.06 11.70 24.79
N PRO A 228 8.56 12.66 25.59
CA PRO A 228 7.22 13.22 25.39
C PRO A 228 7.02 13.80 23.98
N LEU A 229 5.85 13.58 23.37
CA LEU A 229 5.55 14.01 22.00
C LEU A 229 5.71 15.52 21.78
N ARG A 230 5.34 16.33 22.78
CA ARG A 230 5.51 17.80 22.75
C ARG A 230 6.95 18.25 22.46
N ASN A 231 7.95 17.44 22.81
CA ASN A 231 9.36 17.76 22.56
C ASN A 231 9.75 17.66 21.08
N TYR A 232 8.86 17.12 20.23
CA TYR A 232 9.06 17.03 18.78
C TYR A 232 8.36 18.14 18.02
N ILE A 233 7.68 19.08 18.69
CA ILE A 233 7.10 20.27 18.06
C ILE A 233 8.23 21.16 17.55
N ARG A 234 8.13 21.56 16.28
CA ARG A 234 9.08 22.42 15.58
C ARG A 234 8.54 23.83 15.43
N ASN A 235 7.26 23.94 15.10
CA ASN A 235 6.59 25.21 14.90
C ASN A 235 5.13 25.10 15.37
N ILE A 236 4.59 26.23 15.81
CA ILE A 236 3.17 26.40 16.09
C ILE A 236 2.75 27.70 15.41
N SER A 237 1.84 27.62 14.45
CA SER A 237 1.24 28.75 13.76
C SER A 237 -0.24 28.85 14.12
N PHE A 238 -0.74 30.08 14.15
CA PHE A 238 -2.13 30.38 14.51
C PHE A 238 -2.68 31.39 13.52
N ASP A 239 -3.87 31.11 13.02
CA ASP A 239 -4.69 32.04 12.24
C ASP A 239 -6.10 32.12 12.87
N TYR A 240 -6.83 33.19 12.59
CA TYR A 240 -8.16 33.42 13.13
C TYR A 240 -9.03 34.27 12.18
N SER A 241 -10.35 34.16 12.29
CA SER A 241 -11.25 34.82 11.35
C SER A 241 -11.17 36.36 11.40
N ASP A 242 -11.24 36.99 10.21
CA ASP A 242 -11.24 38.44 9.99
C ASP A 242 -12.45 39.19 10.60
N GLU A 243 -13.39 38.48 11.21
CA GLU A 243 -14.65 39.03 11.74
C GLU A 243 -14.43 39.89 13.01
N TYR A 244 -13.23 39.87 13.59
CA TYR A 244 -12.88 40.57 14.84
C TYR A 244 -11.80 41.64 14.64
N LYS A 245 -11.99 42.54 13.67
CA LYS A 245 -11.03 43.60 13.28
C LYS A 245 -10.65 44.59 14.39
N ASP A 246 -11.41 44.61 15.48
CA ASP A 246 -11.14 45.46 16.64
C ASP A 246 -10.09 44.87 17.59
N TYR A 247 -9.63 43.63 17.34
CA TYR A 247 -8.62 42.96 18.14
C TYR A 247 -7.48 42.41 17.27
N ALA A 248 -6.24 42.62 17.72
CA ALA A 248 -5.08 41.94 17.16
C ALA A 248 -4.54 40.92 18.17
N ILE A 249 -4.32 39.70 17.72
CA ILE A 249 -3.79 38.61 18.57
C ILE A 249 -2.38 38.28 18.09
N GLU A 250 -1.41 38.41 18.98
CA GLU A 250 -0.03 38.03 18.72
C GLU A 250 0.36 36.85 19.61
N VAL A 251 0.83 35.77 19.01
CA VAL A 251 1.42 34.63 19.74
C VAL A 251 2.93 34.69 19.59
N ILE A 252 3.63 34.93 20.70
CA ILE A 252 5.07 35.11 20.72
C ILE A 252 5.71 33.89 21.37
N THR A 253 6.39 33.09 20.54
CA THR A 253 7.25 32.00 21.00
C THR A 253 8.57 32.56 21.53
N LYS A 254 9.03 32.09 22.70
CA LYS A 254 10.32 32.45 23.28
C LYS A 254 11.42 31.48 22.81
N ASP A 255 12.20 30.94 23.75
CA ASP A 255 13.31 30.03 23.47
C ASP A 255 12.86 28.65 22.94
N SER A 256 11.55 28.35 23.03
CA SER A 256 10.97 27.07 22.63
C SER A 256 9.53 27.24 22.14
N PRO A 257 9.06 26.45 21.17
CA PRO A 257 7.64 26.40 20.78
C PRO A 257 6.71 26.04 21.95
N LEU A 258 7.25 25.40 23.00
CA LEU A 258 6.51 25.04 24.21
C LEU A 258 6.38 26.20 25.20
N ASP A 259 7.14 27.29 25.02
CA ASP A 259 7.08 28.49 25.85
C ASP A 259 6.65 29.68 25.00
N PHE A 260 5.33 29.85 24.90
CA PHE A 260 4.72 30.97 24.21
C PHE A 260 3.87 31.82 25.17
N ILE A 261 3.78 33.09 24.83
CA ILE A 261 2.82 34.04 25.40
C ILE A 261 1.82 34.41 24.32
N VAL A 262 0.60 34.69 24.74
CA VAL A 262 -0.45 35.25 23.89
C VAL A 262 -0.63 36.69 24.34
N GLN A 263 -0.72 37.61 23.39
CA GLN A 263 -1.01 39.01 23.63
C GLN A 263 -2.19 39.41 22.79
N VAL A 264 -3.26 39.89 23.43
CA VAL A 264 -4.43 40.41 22.75
C VAL A 264 -4.45 41.92 22.89
N PHE A 265 -4.45 42.62 21.76
CA PHE A 265 -4.46 44.07 21.67
C PHE A 265 -5.85 44.55 21.25
N ASN A 266 -6.40 45.49 22.01
CA ASN A 266 -7.63 46.17 21.61
C ASN A 266 -7.31 47.36 20.69
N LEU A 267 -7.73 47.28 19.44
CA LEU A 267 -7.48 48.27 18.38
C LEU A 267 -8.48 49.45 18.39
N SER A 268 -9.52 49.39 19.23
CA SER A 268 -10.46 50.52 19.41
C SER A 268 -9.84 51.73 20.11
N THR A 269 -8.64 51.57 20.68
CA THR A 269 -7.86 52.65 21.32
C THR A 269 -6.52 52.85 20.60
N LEU A 270 -6.11 54.11 20.41
CA LEU A 270 -4.85 54.47 19.73
C LEU A 270 -3.59 53.89 20.41
N ASP A 271 -3.68 53.53 21.69
CA ASP A 271 -2.55 53.13 22.52
C ASP A 271 -2.25 51.61 22.52
N ARG A 272 -2.97 50.79 21.73
CA ARG A 272 -2.78 49.33 21.67
C ARG A 272 -2.61 48.71 23.07
N VAL A 273 -3.62 48.87 23.91
CA VAL A 273 -3.57 48.33 25.29
C VAL A 273 -3.69 46.81 25.25
N ILE A 274 -2.79 46.12 25.96
CA ILE A 274 -2.84 44.67 26.15
C ILE A 274 -3.96 44.35 27.13
N ASP A 275 -4.88 43.49 26.71
CA ASP A 275 -5.90 42.91 27.58
C ASP A 275 -5.32 41.63 28.23
N GLN A 276 -4.93 41.75 29.49
CA GLN A 276 -4.18 40.70 30.19
C GLN A 276 -5.06 39.50 30.55
N ASP A 277 -6.29 39.74 30.99
CA ASP A 277 -7.24 38.67 31.32
C ASP A 277 -7.59 37.87 30.07
N LEU A 278 -7.77 38.56 28.94
CA LEU A 278 -8.05 37.93 27.65
C LEU A 278 -6.86 37.14 27.11
N SER A 279 -5.66 37.69 27.27
CA SER A 279 -4.42 37.03 26.90
C SER A 279 -4.21 35.72 27.69
N ASP A 280 -4.47 35.72 28.99
CA ASP A 280 -4.33 34.53 29.84
C ASP A 280 -5.42 33.48 29.55
N ALA A 281 -6.67 33.90 29.32
CA ALA A 281 -7.77 33.01 28.93
C ALA A 281 -7.49 32.30 27.61
N LEU A 282 -7.10 33.05 26.57
CA LEU A 282 -6.79 32.48 25.27
C LEU A 282 -5.57 31.55 25.35
N ARG A 283 -4.53 31.93 26.11
CA ARG A 283 -3.37 31.07 26.36
C ARG A 283 -3.76 29.71 26.97
N LEU A 284 -4.66 29.71 27.95
CA LEU A 284 -5.14 28.47 28.57
C LEU A 284 -5.91 27.60 27.58
N HIS A 285 -6.75 28.22 26.75
CA HIS A 285 -7.51 27.54 25.71
C HIS A 285 -6.58 26.89 24.66
N LEU A 286 -5.57 27.62 24.20
CA LEU A 286 -4.52 27.08 23.31
C LEU A 286 -3.77 25.91 23.95
N GLN A 287 -3.40 26.02 25.24
CA GLN A 287 -2.73 24.93 25.95
C GLN A 287 -3.58 23.65 26.04
N ARG A 288 -4.91 23.78 26.13
CA ARG A 288 -5.84 22.63 26.12
C ARG A 288 -5.87 21.97 24.75
N HIS A 289 -6.07 22.74 23.68
CA HIS A 289 -6.10 22.21 22.31
C HIS A 289 -4.74 21.68 21.82
N LEU A 290 -3.64 22.18 22.37
CA LEU A 290 -2.30 21.62 22.17
C LEU A 290 -2.04 20.36 23.01
N GLY A 291 -2.88 20.03 24.00
CA GLY A 291 -2.65 18.90 24.92
C GLY A 291 -1.51 19.14 25.93
N PHE A 292 -1.22 20.41 26.27
CA PHE A 292 -0.16 20.78 27.21
C PHE A 292 -0.63 20.95 28.65
N ALA A 293 -1.93 21.07 28.87
CA ALA A 293 -2.51 21.31 30.19
C ALA A 293 -2.12 20.22 31.20
N LYS A 294 -1.62 20.64 32.38
CA LYS A 294 -1.56 19.77 33.56
C LYS A 294 -2.93 19.84 34.23
N HIS A 295 -3.74 18.79 34.12
CA HIS A 295 -5.10 18.74 34.69
C HIS A 295 -5.16 19.26 36.14
N PRO A 296 -5.98 20.29 36.46
CA PRO A 296 -6.25 20.65 37.85
C PRO A 296 -7.72 20.53 38.30
N ASP A 297 -8.74 20.43 37.44
CA ASP A 297 -10.15 20.28 37.91
C ASP A 297 -11.06 19.45 36.95
N PRO A 298 -11.61 18.30 37.39
CA PRO A 298 -12.32 17.32 36.57
C PRO A 298 -13.87 17.45 36.46
N LEU A 299 -14.49 18.58 36.83
CA LEU A 299 -15.95 18.63 37.00
C LEU A 299 -16.79 19.39 35.94
N LYS A 300 -16.21 19.87 34.82
CA LYS A 300 -16.97 20.55 33.73
C LYS A 300 -16.67 20.05 32.29
N GLU A 301 -16.04 18.89 32.11
CA GLU A 301 -15.53 18.45 30.79
C GLU A 301 -16.37 17.34 30.14
N ALA A 302 -17.59 17.66 29.73
CA ALA A 302 -18.29 16.95 28.66
C ALA A 302 -18.58 18.02 27.60
N GLU A 303 -17.87 18.09 26.47
CA GLU A 303 -17.85 17.09 25.41
C GLU A 303 -16.52 17.17 24.60
N ASN A 304 -15.83 16.03 24.41
CA ASN A 304 -14.74 15.80 23.44
C ASN A 304 -13.36 16.48 23.61
N LEU A 305 -12.74 16.40 24.79
CA LEU A 305 -11.31 16.75 24.97
C LEU A 305 -10.32 15.62 24.56
N ASP A 306 -10.80 14.47 24.07
CA ASP A 306 -10.00 13.32 23.58
C ASP A 306 -9.42 13.52 22.15
N ASN A 307 -9.43 14.75 21.63
CA ASN A 307 -9.11 15.04 20.23
C ASN A 307 -8.19 16.26 20.04
N ASN A 308 -7.34 16.57 21.03
CA ASN A 308 -6.33 17.64 20.92
C ASN A 308 -5.22 17.29 19.90
N VAL A 309 -4.39 18.27 19.55
CA VAL A 309 -3.33 18.12 18.55
C VAL A 309 -2.37 16.96 18.87
N LEU A 310 -1.95 16.81 20.14
CA LEU A 310 -1.02 15.74 20.53
C LEU A 310 -1.64 14.34 20.44
N ASP A 311 -2.93 14.22 20.73
CA ASP A 311 -3.65 12.95 20.61
C ASP A 311 -3.89 12.58 19.14
N ARG A 312 -4.24 13.56 18.29
CA ARG A 312 -4.29 13.39 16.82
C ARG A 312 -2.94 12.95 16.26
N TYR A 313 -1.86 13.62 16.66
CA TYR A 313 -0.51 13.25 16.24
C TYR A 313 -0.11 11.86 16.77
N ARG A 314 -0.51 11.49 17.99
CA ARG A 314 -0.26 10.15 18.53
C ARG A 314 -0.98 9.07 17.72
N ALA A 315 -2.24 9.31 17.35
CA ALA A 315 -3.03 8.40 16.54
C ALA A 315 -2.42 8.24 15.14
N LYS A 316 -2.03 9.37 14.50
CA LYS A 316 -1.29 9.40 13.24
C LYS A 316 0.00 8.56 13.31
N LEU A 317 0.82 8.76 14.35
CA LEU A 317 2.05 8.00 14.54
C LEU A 317 1.80 6.51 14.73
N ALA A 318 0.74 6.12 15.46
CA ALA A 318 0.39 4.72 15.64
C ALA A 318 0.03 4.05 14.30
N LEU A 319 -0.77 4.73 13.46
CA LEU A 319 -1.14 4.24 12.14
C LEU A 319 0.09 4.10 11.22
N VAL A 320 0.89 5.16 11.09
CA VAL A 320 2.11 5.16 10.26
C VAL A 320 3.07 4.06 10.71
N ARG A 321 3.26 3.87 12.03
CA ARG A 321 4.13 2.79 12.54
C ARG A 321 3.60 1.41 12.24
N GLY A 322 2.28 1.22 12.22
CA GLY A 322 1.65 -0.01 11.76
C GLY A 322 2.03 -0.31 10.31
N LEU A 323 1.85 0.64 9.41
CA LEU A 323 2.20 0.51 7.99
C LEU A 323 3.70 0.25 7.78
N VAL A 324 4.57 0.97 8.50
CA VAL A 324 6.03 0.75 8.47
C VAL A 324 6.38 -0.65 8.97
N GLN A 325 5.68 -1.15 9.98
CA GLN A 325 5.91 -2.50 10.50
C GLN A 325 5.45 -3.56 9.49
N ASP A 326 4.33 -3.36 8.80
CA ASP A 326 3.88 -4.24 7.73
C ASP A 326 4.85 -4.24 6.55
N ALA A 327 5.36 -3.07 6.15
CA ALA A 327 6.43 -2.94 5.16
C ALA A 327 7.68 -3.73 5.56
N LYS A 328 8.14 -3.58 6.81
CA LYS A 328 9.26 -4.36 7.34
C LYS A 328 9.01 -5.86 7.27
N ILE A 329 7.86 -6.32 7.74
CA ILE A 329 7.51 -7.75 7.74
C ILE A 329 7.47 -8.27 6.30
N LYS A 330 6.83 -7.55 5.37
CA LYS A 330 6.75 -7.93 3.96
C LYS A 330 8.15 -8.06 3.35
N LEU A 331 9.00 -7.05 3.48
CA LEU A 331 10.36 -7.07 2.95
C LEU A 331 11.20 -8.22 3.54
N HIS A 332 11.18 -8.39 4.86
CA HIS A 332 11.98 -9.42 5.52
C HIS A 332 11.52 -10.85 5.22
N ARG A 333 10.24 -11.07 4.87
CA ARG A 333 9.73 -12.37 4.43
C ARG A 333 10.22 -12.77 3.03
N HIS A 334 10.62 -11.80 2.21
CA HIS A 334 11.13 -12.03 0.86
C HIS A 334 12.62 -11.74 0.73
N ARG A 335 13.31 -11.42 1.83
CA ARG A 335 14.71 -10.95 1.85
C ARG A 335 15.64 -11.89 1.09
N ASN A 336 16.36 -11.34 0.12
CA ASN A 336 17.34 -12.08 -0.66
C ASN A 336 18.63 -12.36 0.14
N LEU A 337 19.48 -13.21 -0.44
CA LEU A 337 20.81 -13.48 0.11
C LEU A 337 21.67 -12.21 0.04
N CYS A 338 22.42 -11.94 1.10
CA CYS A 338 23.34 -10.80 1.19
C CYS A 338 22.71 -9.39 1.05
N GLU A 339 21.39 -9.26 1.14
CA GLU A 339 20.70 -7.97 1.12
C GLU A 339 20.02 -7.66 2.45
N ASP A 340 19.96 -6.40 2.87
CA ASP A 340 19.25 -5.98 4.08
C ASP A 340 18.62 -4.58 3.98
N PHE A 341 17.60 -4.32 4.80
CA PHE A 341 16.85 -3.06 4.80
C PHE A 341 17.13 -2.29 6.09
N LEU A 342 17.88 -1.18 5.99
CA LEU A 342 18.41 -0.46 7.15
C LEU A 342 17.43 0.56 7.72
N ARG A 343 17.08 1.56 6.91
CA ARG A 343 16.28 2.70 7.36
C ARG A 343 14.95 2.73 6.62
N PHE A 344 13.90 3.03 7.38
CA PHE A 344 12.59 3.38 6.84
C PHE A 344 12.37 4.85 7.15
N SER A 345 12.12 5.66 6.13
CA SER A 345 11.96 7.10 6.27
C SER A 345 10.71 7.60 5.55
N SER A 346 10.22 8.75 6.03
CA SER A 346 9.18 9.53 5.37
C SER A 346 9.66 10.03 4.00
N LEU A 347 8.75 10.04 3.02
CA LEU A 347 8.89 10.95 1.89
C LEU A 347 8.72 12.38 2.41
N ARG A 348 9.63 13.29 2.07
CA ARG A 348 9.47 14.70 2.43
C ARG A 348 8.45 15.34 1.50
N VAL A 349 7.44 15.96 2.08
CA VAL A 349 6.48 16.79 1.35
C VAL A 349 7.13 18.16 1.09
N GLU A 350 7.01 18.64 -0.14
CA GLU A 350 7.34 20.02 -0.51
C GLU A 350 6.09 20.73 -1.01
N GLU A 351 5.85 21.94 -0.51
CA GLU A 351 4.75 22.77 -0.98
C GLU A 351 5.13 23.45 -2.29
N ILE A 352 4.31 23.24 -3.31
CA ILE A 352 4.50 23.81 -4.64
C ILE A 352 3.34 24.76 -4.92
N GLY A 353 3.63 26.06 -4.99
CA GLY A 353 2.69 27.07 -5.46
C GLY A 353 2.72 27.19 -6.98
N ILE A 354 1.57 26.98 -7.64
CA ILE A 354 1.42 27.18 -9.08
C ILE A 354 0.53 28.40 -9.32
N CYS A 355 1.08 29.39 -10.03
CA CYS A 355 0.35 30.57 -10.47
C CYS A 355 0.26 30.55 -12.00
N ALA A 356 -0.96 30.65 -12.53
CA ALA A 356 -1.21 30.67 -13.96
C ALA A 356 -2.45 31.51 -14.28
N ASP A 357 -2.35 32.30 -15.34
CA ASP A 357 -3.50 32.96 -15.97
C ASP A 357 -4.05 32.03 -17.06
N ILE A 358 -5.34 31.70 -16.99
CA ILE A 358 -5.99 30.73 -17.88
C ILE A 358 -7.16 31.39 -18.60
N ASP A 359 -7.01 31.55 -19.92
CA ASP A 359 -8.07 32.07 -20.77
C ASP A 359 -9.07 30.96 -21.13
N LEU A 360 -10.35 31.22 -20.84
CA LEU A 360 -11.45 30.31 -21.13
C LEU A 360 -12.24 30.77 -22.35
N LYS A 361 -12.82 29.82 -23.08
CA LYS A 361 -13.84 30.15 -24.10
C LYS A 361 -15.12 30.63 -23.42
N SER A 362 -15.92 31.41 -24.14
CA SER A 362 -17.16 32.02 -23.59
C SER A 362 -18.24 31.01 -23.19
N ASP A 363 -18.20 29.80 -23.72
CA ASP A 363 -19.16 28.71 -23.48
C ASP A 363 -18.62 27.63 -22.52
N ALA A 364 -17.42 27.83 -21.97
CA ALA A 364 -16.77 26.89 -21.09
C ALA A 364 -17.34 26.93 -19.66
N ASP A 365 -17.39 25.78 -18.99
CA ASP A 365 -17.74 25.68 -17.55
C ASP A 365 -16.48 25.88 -16.69
N PRO A 366 -16.36 27.00 -15.95
CA PRO A 366 -15.16 27.28 -15.16
C PRO A 366 -14.91 26.26 -14.05
N THR A 367 -15.97 25.75 -13.42
CA THR A 367 -15.86 24.82 -12.29
C THR A 367 -15.33 23.47 -12.75
N LEU A 368 -15.86 22.96 -13.87
CA LEU A 368 -15.39 21.70 -14.44
C LEU A 368 -13.94 21.80 -14.91
N ILE A 369 -13.59 22.92 -15.56
CA ILE A 369 -12.22 23.16 -16.03
C ILE A 369 -11.25 23.28 -14.86
N GLN A 370 -11.64 23.98 -13.79
CA GLN A 370 -10.82 24.07 -12.59
C GLN A 370 -10.56 22.69 -11.98
N GLY A 371 -11.59 21.84 -11.87
CA GLY A 371 -11.44 20.46 -11.41
C GLY A 371 -10.49 19.64 -12.27
N GLU A 372 -10.61 19.75 -13.60
CA GLU A 372 -9.72 19.07 -14.54
C GLU A 372 -8.27 19.58 -14.42
N ILE A 373 -8.05 20.88 -14.26
CA ILE A 373 -6.72 21.46 -14.05
C ILE A 373 -6.08 20.87 -12.78
N TYR A 374 -6.81 20.88 -11.66
CA TYR A 374 -6.30 20.32 -10.40
C TYR A 374 -5.98 18.85 -10.53
N TYR A 375 -6.87 18.06 -11.15
CA TYR A 375 -6.64 16.64 -11.39
C TYR A 375 -5.39 16.40 -12.25
N ARG A 376 -5.21 17.16 -13.34
CA ARG A 376 -4.04 17.03 -14.23
C ARG A 376 -2.74 17.41 -13.54
N ILE A 377 -2.75 18.47 -12.73
CA ILE A 377 -1.60 18.89 -11.92
C ILE A 377 -1.26 17.82 -10.89
N GLU A 378 -2.25 17.29 -10.17
CA GLU A 378 -2.07 16.21 -9.19
C GLU A 378 -1.45 14.98 -9.86
N GLN A 379 -2.01 14.52 -10.98
CA GLN A 379 -1.47 13.37 -11.73
C GLN A 379 -0.08 13.62 -12.31
N PHE A 380 0.26 14.88 -12.62
CA PHE A 380 1.60 15.23 -13.09
C PHE A 380 2.63 15.25 -11.97
N LEU A 381 2.27 15.77 -10.79
CA LEU A 381 3.19 15.89 -9.65
C LEU A 381 3.33 14.59 -8.85
N SER A 382 2.22 13.88 -8.64
CA SER A 382 2.11 12.64 -7.87
C SER A 382 1.20 11.64 -8.62
N PRO A 383 1.68 11.10 -9.76
CA PRO A 383 0.94 10.08 -10.51
C PRO A 383 0.65 8.86 -9.63
N ARG A 384 -0.60 8.38 -9.69
CA ARG A 384 -1.03 7.19 -8.96
C ARG A 384 -0.57 5.93 -9.68
N VAL A 385 -0.18 4.92 -8.91
CA VAL A 385 0.10 3.58 -9.42
C VAL A 385 -1.19 2.78 -9.42
N TYR A 386 -1.62 2.32 -10.60
CA TYR A 386 -2.85 1.56 -10.75
C TYR A 386 -2.60 0.05 -10.66
N PHE A 387 -3.57 -0.65 -10.08
CA PHE A 387 -3.66 -2.10 -10.14
C PHE A 387 -4.57 -2.49 -11.29
N HIS A 388 -4.08 -3.40 -12.13
CA HIS A 388 -4.80 -3.96 -13.25
C HIS A 388 -5.27 -5.38 -12.92
N THR A 389 -6.44 -5.73 -13.42
CA THR A 389 -6.96 -7.09 -13.39
C THR A 389 -6.26 -7.97 -14.42
N LEU A 390 -6.38 -9.30 -14.26
CA LEU A 390 -5.80 -10.24 -15.22
C LEU A 390 -6.37 -10.05 -16.64
N GLN A 391 -7.64 -9.69 -16.76
CA GLN A 391 -8.28 -9.49 -18.05
C GLN A 391 -7.79 -8.22 -18.73
N GLU A 392 -7.66 -7.11 -18.01
CA GLU A 392 -7.12 -5.85 -18.55
C GLU A 392 -5.70 -6.05 -19.09
N MET A 393 -4.86 -6.81 -18.38
CA MET A 393 -3.52 -7.14 -18.86
C MET A 393 -3.54 -7.92 -20.19
N TYR A 394 -4.48 -8.87 -20.36
CA TYR A 394 -4.64 -9.59 -21.63
C TYR A 394 -5.19 -8.71 -22.75
N ASP A 395 -6.15 -7.84 -22.41
CA ASP A 395 -6.75 -6.90 -23.38
C ASP A 395 -5.72 -5.88 -23.87
N ASP A 396 -4.75 -5.51 -23.02
CA ASP A 396 -3.58 -4.69 -23.37
C ASP A 396 -2.47 -5.47 -24.12
N GLY A 397 -2.66 -6.77 -24.34
CA GLY A 397 -1.79 -7.59 -25.19
C GLY A 397 -0.61 -8.26 -24.49
N TYR A 398 -0.55 -8.27 -23.16
CA TYR A 398 0.51 -8.97 -22.43
C TYR A 398 0.34 -10.49 -22.50
N ALA A 399 1.45 -11.21 -22.69
CA ALA A 399 1.47 -12.66 -22.60
C ALA A 399 1.40 -13.15 -21.15
N THR A 400 0.91 -14.36 -20.92
CA THR A 400 0.76 -14.93 -19.56
C THR A 400 2.09 -14.92 -18.79
N GLU A 401 3.19 -15.28 -19.43
CA GLU A 401 4.53 -15.26 -18.84
C GLU A 401 5.03 -13.85 -18.45
N GLU A 402 4.58 -12.81 -19.16
CA GLU A 402 4.92 -11.42 -18.85
C GLU A 402 4.07 -10.91 -17.67
N ILE A 403 2.78 -11.24 -17.64
CA ILE A 403 1.86 -10.83 -16.58
C ILE A 403 2.30 -11.37 -15.22
N PHE A 404 2.75 -12.63 -15.18
CA PHE A 404 3.17 -13.28 -13.95
C PHE A 404 4.67 -13.16 -13.69
N LEU A 405 5.40 -12.35 -14.44
CA LEU A 405 6.80 -12.07 -14.16
C LEU A 405 6.92 -11.18 -12.90
N GLY A 406 7.75 -11.60 -11.95
CA GLY A 406 7.95 -10.89 -10.69
C GLY A 406 7.11 -11.45 -9.52
N PRO A 407 7.02 -10.70 -8.42
CA PRO A 407 6.36 -11.14 -7.21
C PRO A 407 4.85 -11.29 -7.38
N ALA A 408 4.28 -12.33 -6.76
CA ALA A 408 2.84 -12.52 -6.70
C ALA A 408 2.18 -11.49 -5.77
N LEU A 409 1.64 -10.42 -6.35
CA LEU A 409 0.86 -9.39 -5.64
C LEU A 409 -0.55 -9.89 -5.31
N ARG A 410 -1.19 -9.31 -4.29
CA ARG A 410 -2.54 -9.69 -3.85
C ARG A 410 -3.64 -8.92 -4.58
N HIS A 411 -3.42 -7.66 -4.89
CA HIS A 411 -4.47 -6.73 -5.32
C HIS A 411 -4.53 -6.48 -6.84
N GLY A 412 -3.79 -7.25 -7.64
CA GLY A 412 -3.78 -7.13 -9.09
C GLY A 412 -2.37 -7.18 -9.65
N PHE A 413 -2.16 -6.54 -10.81
CA PHE A 413 -0.87 -6.42 -11.48
C PHE A 413 -0.49 -4.95 -11.62
N ILE A 414 0.80 -4.65 -11.55
CA ILE A 414 1.34 -3.31 -11.75
C ILE A 414 2.27 -3.37 -12.95
N LYS A 415 2.00 -2.55 -13.95
CA LYS A 415 2.83 -2.44 -15.16
C LYS A 415 4.11 -1.65 -14.87
N ASP A 416 5.22 -2.08 -15.45
CA ASP A 416 6.54 -1.49 -15.17
C ASP A 416 6.69 -0.08 -15.74
N ASP A 417 6.07 0.20 -16.88
CA ASP A 417 6.04 1.52 -17.53
C ASP A 417 5.25 2.53 -16.69
N GLU A 418 4.06 2.17 -16.21
CA GLU A 418 3.27 3.01 -15.30
C GLU A 418 3.99 3.23 -13.97
N LEU A 419 4.63 2.19 -13.42
CA LEU A 419 5.42 2.30 -12.20
C LEU A 419 6.62 3.25 -12.37
N ALA A 420 7.27 3.22 -13.53
CA ALA A 420 8.38 4.11 -13.86
C ALA A 420 7.93 5.59 -13.99
N LEU A 421 6.73 5.84 -14.54
CA LEU A 421 6.15 7.19 -14.58
C LEU A 421 5.87 7.73 -13.17
N ALA A 422 5.56 6.84 -12.23
CA ALA A 422 5.36 7.19 -10.83
C ALA A 422 6.64 7.26 -9.99
N ASP A 423 7.82 7.23 -10.62
CA ASP A 423 9.05 7.44 -9.88
C ASP A 423 9.12 8.87 -9.31
N ARG A 424 9.80 9.02 -8.17
CA ARG A 424 9.92 10.33 -7.53
C ARG A 424 10.78 11.24 -8.40
N ARG A 425 10.35 12.49 -8.53
CA ARG A 425 11.14 13.50 -9.23
C ARG A 425 12.22 14.02 -8.30
N ARG A 426 13.47 13.98 -8.73
CA ARG A 426 14.59 14.60 -8.02
C ARG A 426 14.69 16.04 -8.53
N VAL A 427 14.43 17.00 -7.64
CA VAL A 427 14.58 18.44 -7.92
C VAL A 427 16.01 18.86 -7.63
#